data_AF-A0A422Q9R3-F1
#
_entry.id   AF-A0A422Q9R3-F1
#
_cell.length_a   1.000
_cell.length_b   1.000
_cell.length_c   1.000
_cell.angle_alpha   90.00
_cell.angle_beta   90.00
_cell.angle_gamma   90.00
#
_symmetry.space_group_name_H-M   'P 1'
#
loop_
_entity.id
_entity.type
_entity.pdbx_description
1 polymer ?
#
loop_
_entity_poly.entity_id
_entity_poly.type
_entity_poly.pdbx_seq_one_letter_code
_entity_poly.pdbx_strand_id
1 'polypeptide(L)'
;MTSKAPSRRLTDILRSNSKETLLRNAAELARVSASVPADDLQTRFLRNMRLISPKSLRLLCEDAVLSRWFTFAVYKPPFCPMRRAEADGNYHRVSVESFVEAALRSRAVQPVLQRELRPAEVRVRVINDVDVYASGPVVVSVADRHAFATSLQDVTMRYDVIVAGHLPLTEPRAVEAGSLFALPRGDGCRDLRAAPSCVCTHQVRRNAYYSVHPVSLLEFTITAPPTPLPPRLEAFVREHLGSFVLGDPDAPAPAGKMRRPARTPPRSTTAAADASQAAAKASWNVAAMHGDCDFPRVFTHLREVSINADVADAAGGVAAKKSIEFHCRKCFEPILQRERVYSLKGRRIGLLDGSWTPEAEFL
;
A
#
# COMPACT_ATOMS: atom_id res chain seq x y z
N MET A 1 30.91 1.62 -8.34
CA MET A 1 30.04 1.08 -7.27
C MET A 1 30.45 1.73 -5.96
N THR A 2 29.67 2.69 -5.45
CA THR A 2 29.93 3.36 -4.17
C THR A 2 28.71 3.16 -3.27
N SER A 3 28.91 2.33 -2.24
CA SER A 3 27.93 2.08 -1.18
C SER A 3 27.75 3.34 -0.35
N LYS A 4 26.80 4.20 -0.73
CA LYS A 4 26.32 5.24 0.19
C LYS A 4 25.47 4.58 1.27
N ALA A 5 25.94 4.70 2.51
CA ALA A 5 25.22 4.27 3.70
C ALA A 5 23.79 4.86 3.72
N PRO A 6 22.78 4.11 4.19
CA PRO A 6 21.40 4.58 4.22
C PRO A 6 21.28 5.79 5.15
N SER A 7 20.97 6.96 4.58
CA SER A 7 20.82 8.19 5.34
C SER A 7 19.63 8.07 6.30
N ARG A 8 19.86 8.37 7.58
CA ARG A 8 18.86 8.56 8.64
C ARG A 8 17.93 9.74 8.32
N ARG A 9 17.03 9.62 7.33
CA ARG A 9 16.18 10.71 6.81
C ARG A 9 14.70 10.61 7.22
N LEU A 10 14.38 9.88 8.28
CA LEU A 10 13.01 9.85 8.83
C LEU A 10 12.68 11.03 9.76
N THR A 11 13.65 11.92 10.04
CA THR A 11 13.49 12.96 11.07
C THR A 11 12.99 14.32 10.57
N ASP A 12 12.92 14.58 9.26
CA ASP A 12 12.97 15.97 8.77
C ASP A 12 11.85 16.35 7.77
N ILE A 13 10.63 15.81 7.86
CA ILE A 13 9.47 16.43 7.18
C ILE A 13 9.18 17.83 7.79
N LEU A 14 9.37 17.98 9.10
CA LEU A 14 9.28 19.27 9.79
C LEU A 14 10.48 20.19 9.54
N ARG A 15 11.63 19.67 9.07
CA ARG A 15 12.80 20.51 8.73
C ARG A 15 12.93 20.83 7.24
N SER A 16 12.28 20.07 6.36
CA SER A 16 12.23 20.32 4.92
C SER A 16 11.19 21.39 4.55
N ASN A 17 10.15 21.55 5.36
CA ASN A 17 9.14 22.58 5.17
C ASN A 17 9.50 23.86 5.92
N SER A 18 9.30 25.02 5.29
CA SER A 18 9.47 26.31 5.96
C SER A 18 8.45 26.46 7.10
N LYS A 19 8.78 27.26 8.13
CA LYS A 19 7.87 27.55 9.24
C LYS A 19 6.52 28.08 8.75
N GLU A 20 6.53 28.93 7.73
CA GLU A 20 5.32 29.49 7.12
C GLU A 20 4.47 28.41 6.46
N THR A 21 5.10 27.44 5.80
CA THR A 21 4.41 26.31 5.17
C THR A 21 3.75 25.42 6.22
N LEU A 22 4.46 25.12 7.31
CA LEU A 22 3.91 24.36 8.43
C LEU A 22 2.73 25.08 9.10
N LEU A 23 2.85 26.39 9.35
CA LEU A 23 1.77 27.18 9.92
C LEU A 23 0.54 27.24 9.01
N ARG A 24 0.75 27.38 7.69
CA ARG A 24 -0.35 27.37 6.71
C ARG A 24 -1.06 26.02 6.68
N ASN A 25 -0.30 24.92 6.62
CA ASN A 25 -0.87 23.57 6.64
C ASN A 25 -1.60 23.30 7.96
N ALA A 26 -1.08 23.78 9.10
CA ALA A 26 -1.74 23.65 10.40
C ALA A 26 -3.04 24.45 10.48
N ALA A 27 -3.06 25.68 9.97
CA ALA A 27 -4.27 26.51 9.90
C ALA A 27 -5.32 25.90 8.97
N GLU A 28 -4.90 25.36 7.82
CA GLU A 28 -5.78 24.63 6.91
C GLU A 28 -6.36 23.38 7.58
N LEU A 29 -5.52 22.55 8.22
CA LEU A 29 -5.96 21.36 8.93
C LEU A 29 -6.93 21.71 10.07
N ALA A 30 -6.66 22.76 10.85
CA ALA A 30 -7.54 23.22 11.93
C ALA A 30 -8.91 23.67 11.39
N ARG A 31 -8.92 24.46 10.32
CA ARG A 31 -10.16 24.89 9.65
C ARG A 31 -10.96 23.71 9.13
N VAL A 32 -10.29 22.77 8.46
CA VAL A 32 -10.94 21.58 7.91
C VAL A 32 -11.47 20.68 9.03
N SER A 33 -10.68 20.46 10.08
CA SER A 33 -11.09 19.64 11.23
C SER A 33 -12.30 20.23 11.97
N ALA A 34 -12.44 21.56 11.99
CA ALA A 34 -13.61 22.22 12.57
C ALA A 34 -14.89 22.08 11.73
N SER A 35 -14.76 21.74 10.44
CA SER A 35 -15.89 21.57 9.51
C SER A 35 -16.39 20.14 9.37
N VAL A 36 -15.71 19.18 10.01
CA VAL A 36 -16.03 17.75 9.96
C VAL A 36 -16.52 17.30 11.35
N PRO A 37 -17.55 16.45 11.45
CA PRO A 37 -18.00 15.91 12.73
C PRO A 37 -16.84 15.28 13.52
N ALA A 38 -16.79 15.51 14.83
CA ALA A 38 -15.74 14.94 15.68
C ALA A 38 -15.71 13.41 15.60
N ASP A 39 -16.86 12.78 15.40
CA ASP A 39 -17.01 11.33 15.25
C ASP A 39 -16.27 10.77 14.03
N ASP A 40 -16.19 11.55 12.95
CA ASP A 40 -15.47 11.17 11.73
C ASP A 40 -13.94 11.35 11.87
N LEU A 41 -13.46 11.98 12.93
CA LEU A 41 -12.04 12.29 13.16
C LEU A 41 -11.50 11.73 14.49
N GLN A 42 -12.25 10.85 15.17
CA GLN A 42 -11.90 10.35 16.50
C GLN A 42 -10.52 9.69 16.57
N THR A 43 -10.15 8.96 15.52
CA THR A 43 -8.88 8.23 15.43
C THR A 43 -8.00 8.81 14.33
N ARG A 44 -6.69 8.59 14.43
CA ARG A 44 -5.75 9.00 13.36
C ARG A 44 -6.07 8.30 12.03
N PHE A 45 -6.53 7.06 12.09
CA PHE A 45 -6.96 6.28 10.94
C PHE A 45 -8.14 6.96 10.24
N LEU A 46 -9.22 7.23 10.97
CA LEU A 46 -10.41 7.90 10.45
C LEU A 46 -10.08 9.29 9.91
N ARG A 47 -9.26 10.06 10.64
CA ARG A 47 -8.78 11.36 10.18
C ARG A 47 -8.00 11.25 8.86
N ASN A 48 -7.07 10.31 8.73
CA ASN A 48 -6.26 10.16 7.51
C ASN A 48 -7.11 9.63 6.34
N MET A 49 -8.15 8.85 6.64
CA MET A 49 -9.13 8.39 5.65
C MET A 49 -10.01 9.54 5.13
N ARG A 50 -10.42 10.46 6.00
CA ARG A 50 -11.26 11.61 5.65
C ARG A 50 -10.46 12.78 5.07
N LEU A 51 -9.27 13.07 5.61
CA LEU A 51 -8.47 14.26 5.32
C LEU A 51 -7.26 13.93 4.45
N ILE A 52 -7.53 13.39 3.26
CA ILE A 52 -6.48 13.01 2.31
C ILE A 52 -5.90 14.27 1.66
N SER A 53 -4.64 14.56 1.94
CA SER A 53 -3.96 15.70 1.32
C SER A 53 -3.73 15.44 -0.18
N PRO A 54 -4.15 16.35 -1.09
CA PRO A 54 -3.83 16.25 -2.50
C PRO A 54 -2.32 16.18 -2.77
N LYS A 55 -1.51 16.78 -1.90
CA LYS A 55 -0.04 16.78 -1.99
C LYS A 55 0.58 15.41 -1.68
N SER A 56 -0.20 14.49 -1.11
CA SER A 56 0.24 13.13 -0.84
C SER A 56 0.27 12.26 -2.09
N LEU A 57 -0.39 12.68 -3.18
CA LEU A 57 -0.22 12.07 -4.49
C LEU A 57 1.01 12.67 -5.17
N ARG A 58 1.81 11.82 -5.82
CA ARG A 58 3.01 12.25 -6.54
C ARG A 58 3.04 11.68 -7.93
N LEU A 59 3.52 12.49 -8.86
CA LEU A 59 3.84 12.03 -10.20
C LEU A 59 5.19 11.31 -10.19
N LEU A 60 5.20 10.07 -10.67
CA LEU A 60 6.40 9.27 -10.93
C LEU A 60 6.59 9.25 -12.45
N CYS A 61 7.31 10.24 -12.96
CA CYS A 61 7.47 10.44 -14.39
C CYS A 61 8.93 10.70 -14.72
N GLU A 62 9.49 9.84 -15.57
CA GLU A 62 10.78 10.05 -16.20
C GLU A 62 10.54 10.41 -17.68
N ASP A 63 11.10 11.53 -18.14
CA ASP A 63 10.88 12.03 -19.50
C ASP A 63 11.21 10.98 -20.59
N ALA A 64 12.26 10.18 -20.39
CA ALA A 64 12.66 9.14 -21.33
C ALA A 64 11.68 7.96 -21.38
N VAL A 65 11.01 7.67 -20.25
CA VAL A 65 9.96 6.65 -20.20
C VAL A 65 8.68 7.20 -20.81
N LEU A 66 8.29 8.41 -20.44
CA LEU A 66 7.08 9.06 -20.95
C LEU A 66 7.13 9.27 -22.46
N SER A 67 8.24 9.76 -23.01
CA SER A 67 8.35 10.04 -24.45
C SER A 67 8.35 8.77 -25.30
N ARG A 68 9.04 7.72 -24.84
CA ARG A 68 9.20 6.48 -25.60
C ARG A 68 8.00 5.55 -25.45
N TRP A 69 7.50 5.41 -24.23
CA TRP A 69 6.50 4.41 -23.86
C TRP A 69 5.11 4.99 -23.61
N PHE A 70 4.99 6.32 -23.57
CA PHE A 70 3.72 6.99 -23.28
C PHE A 70 3.12 6.54 -21.95
N THR A 71 3.99 6.35 -20.95
CA THR A 71 3.62 5.80 -19.65
C THR A 71 4.27 6.61 -18.54
N PHE A 72 3.51 6.86 -17.48
CA PHE A 72 4.00 7.38 -16.20
C PHE A 72 3.28 6.64 -15.07
N ALA A 73 3.65 6.88 -13.81
CA ALA A 73 2.89 6.39 -12.68
C ALA A 73 2.53 7.50 -11.70
N VAL A 74 1.51 7.25 -10.88
CA VAL A 74 1.10 8.10 -9.77
C VAL A 74 1.33 7.32 -8.48
N TYR A 75 2.02 7.91 -7.53
CA TYR A 75 2.05 7.39 -6.17
C TYR A 75 0.69 7.67 -5.51
N LYS A 76 -0.06 6.60 -5.26
CA LYS A 76 -1.31 6.61 -4.48
C LYS A 76 -0.99 6.46 -2.99
N PRO A 77 -1.37 7.41 -2.12
CA PRO A 77 -1.30 7.25 -0.67
C PRO A 77 -2.40 6.29 -0.17
N PRO A 78 -2.26 5.75 1.06
CA PRO A 78 -3.34 4.95 1.65
C PRO A 78 -4.62 5.79 1.77
N PHE A 79 -5.77 5.12 1.74
CA PHE A 79 -7.13 5.65 1.74
C PHE A 79 -7.57 6.44 0.51
N CYS A 80 -6.65 6.86 -0.36
CA CYS A 80 -7.03 7.57 -1.57
C CYS A 80 -7.74 6.60 -2.52
N PRO A 81 -9.01 6.85 -2.88
CA PRO A 81 -9.72 5.99 -3.81
C PRO A 81 -9.13 6.10 -5.21
N MET A 82 -9.32 5.04 -6.00
CA MET A 82 -8.89 5.03 -7.38
C MET A 82 -9.82 5.87 -8.26
N ARG A 83 -11.13 5.78 -8.01
CA ARG A 83 -12.19 6.41 -8.80
C ARG A 83 -12.65 7.73 -8.19
N ARG A 84 -13.04 8.68 -9.06
CA ARG A 84 -13.64 9.95 -8.62
C ARG A 84 -14.97 9.76 -7.89
N ALA A 85 -15.78 8.80 -8.33
CA ALA A 85 -17.09 8.53 -7.73
C ALA A 85 -17.00 8.06 -6.26
N GLU A 86 -15.85 7.52 -5.84
CA GLU A 86 -15.58 7.08 -4.47
C GLU A 86 -14.98 8.19 -3.61
N ALA A 87 -14.64 9.35 -4.20
CA ALA A 87 -13.95 10.43 -3.51
C ALA A 87 -14.85 11.27 -2.61
N ASP A 88 -16.18 11.11 -2.70
CA ASP A 88 -17.14 11.83 -1.85
C ASP A 88 -16.96 11.50 -0.35
N GLY A 89 -16.34 10.36 -0.04
CA GLY A 89 -16.00 9.97 1.33
C GLY A 89 -14.85 10.77 1.97
N ASN A 90 -14.04 11.49 1.18
CA ASN A 90 -12.94 12.31 1.68
C ASN A 90 -13.16 13.82 1.43
N TYR A 91 -12.71 14.65 2.38
CA TYR A 91 -13.02 16.08 2.43
C TYR A 91 -12.54 16.85 1.18
N HIS A 92 -11.36 16.50 0.67
CA HIS A 92 -10.77 17.17 -0.47
C HIS A 92 -11.26 16.61 -1.83
N ARG A 93 -12.13 15.59 -1.82
CA ARG A 93 -12.61 14.87 -3.01
C ARG A 93 -11.49 14.44 -3.95
N VAL A 94 -10.40 13.96 -3.35
CA VAL A 94 -9.21 13.52 -4.05
C VAL A 94 -9.36 12.05 -4.41
N SER A 95 -9.00 11.73 -5.64
CA SER A 95 -8.86 10.37 -6.18
C SER A 95 -7.64 10.29 -7.10
N VAL A 96 -7.16 9.08 -7.34
CA VAL A 96 -6.11 8.85 -8.36
C VAL A 96 -6.57 9.35 -9.72
N GLU A 97 -7.81 9.06 -10.13
CA GLU A 97 -8.40 9.56 -11.38
C GLU A 97 -8.34 11.09 -11.51
N SER A 98 -8.78 11.82 -10.48
CA SER A 98 -8.72 13.29 -10.48
C SER A 98 -7.28 13.82 -10.58
N PHE A 99 -6.33 13.12 -9.98
CA PHE A 99 -4.92 13.50 -10.02
C PHE A 99 -4.29 13.18 -11.37
N VAL A 100 -4.65 12.07 -12.01
CA VAL A 100 -4.22 11.74 -13.37
C VAL A 100 -4.66 12.82 -14.36
N GLU A 101 -5.90 13.29 -14.28
CA GLU A 101 -6.37 14.42 -15.11
C GLU A 101 -5.58 15.72 -14.86
N ALA A 102 -5.19 15.98 -13.61
CA ALA A 102 -4.32 17.12 -13.28
C ALA A 102 -2.90 16.91 -13.81
N ALA A 103 -2.35 15.69 -13.70
CA ALA A 103 -1.02 15.33 -14.15
C ALA A 103 -0.87 15.48 -15.66
N LEU A 104 -1.88 15.10 -16.45
CA LEU A 104 -1.90 15.26 -17.91
C LEU A 104 -1.82 16.74 -18.36
N ARG A 105 -2.22 17.67 -17.50
CA ARG A 105 -2.13 19.14 -17.71
C ARG A 105 -0.93 19.77 -17.03
N SER A 106 -0.08 18.95 -16.39
CA SER A 106 1.10 19.45 -15.68
C SER A 106 2.22 19.80 -16.64
N ARG A 107 3.13 20.67 -16.19
CA ARG A 107 4.33 21.05 -16.94
C ARG A 107 5.31 19.88 -17.18
N ALA A 108 5.19 18.79 -16.41
CA ALA A 108 6.02 17.60 -16.57
C ALA A 108 5.53 16.71 -17.71
N VAL A 109 4.21 16.54 -17.84
CA VAL A 109 3.62 15.59 -18.79
C VAL A 109 3.18 16.28 -20.09
N GLN A 110 2.45 17.39 -19.99
CA GLN A 110 1.78 18.02 -21.14
C GLN A 110 2.75 18.38 -22.28
N PRO A 111 3.93 18.99 -22.05
CA PRO A 111 4.84 19.36 -23.13
C PRO A 111 5.40 18.14 -23.87
N VAL A 112 5.66 17.04 -23.15
CA VAL A 112 6.12 15.78 -23.76
C VAL A 112 5.00 15.21 -24.63
N LEU A 113 3.75 15.16 -24.13
CA LEU A 113 2.64 14.63 -24.91
C LEU A 113 2.34 15.47 -26.16
N GLN A 114 2.40 16.80 -26.08
CA GLN A 114 2.19 17.67 -27.24
C GLN A 114 3.27 17.52 -28.31
N ARG A 115 4.50 17.17 -27.91
CA ARG A 115 5.60 16.93 -28.84
C ARG A 115 5.48 15.58 -29.54
N GLU A 116 5.09 14.53 -28.80
CA GLU A 116 5.18 13.15 -29.27
C GLU A 116 3.86 12.57 -29.81
N LEU A 117 2.71 13.12 -29.41
CA LEU A 117 1.37 12.60 -29.72
C LEU A 117 0.47 13.67 -30.34
N ARG A 118 -0.39 13.23 -31.27
CA ARG A 118 -1.51 14.06 -31.75
C ARG A 118 -2.64 14.03 -30.72
N PRO A 119 -3.46 15.09 -30.57
CA PRO A 119 -4.58 15.10 -29.63
C PRO A 119 -5.54 13.92 -29.78
N ALA A 120 -5.77 13.43 -31.01
CA ALA A 120 -6.64 12.29 -31.30
C ALA A 120 -6.07 10.93 -30.87
N GLU A 121 -4.76 10.85 -30.64
CA GLU A 121 -4.07 9.62 -30.22
C GLU A 121 -4.04 9.44 -28.70
N VAL A 122 -4.37 10.49 -27.94
CA VAL A 122 -4.33 10.47 -26.48
C VAL A 122 -5.44 9.56 -25.94
N ARG A 123 -5.04 8.44 -25.34
CA ARG A 123 -5.91 7.43 -24.73
C ARG A 123 -5.38 7.08 -23.35
N VAL A 124 -6.10 7.51 -22.31
CA VAL A 124 -5.67 7.31 -20.92
C VAL A 124 -6.17 5.96 -20.42
N ARG A 125 -5.26 5.11 -19.97
CA ARG A 125 -5.55 3.79 -19.39
C ARG A 125 -4.78 3.60 -18.10
N VAL A 126 -5.46 3.19 -17.05
CA VAL A 126 -4.85 2.76 -15.78
C VAL A 126 -4.57 1.26 -15.90
N ILE A 127 -3.31 0.86 -15.70
CA ILE A 127 -2.83 -0.49 -15.99
C ILE A 127 -3.01 -1.43 -14.79
N ASN A 128 -2.90 -0.91 -13.57
CA ASN A 128 -3.07 -1.68 -12.35
C ASN A 128 -4.03 -0.98 -11.38
N ASP A 129 -4.77 -1.80 -10.63
CA ASP A 129 -5.61 -1.33 -9.54
C ASP A 129 -4.93 -1.53 -8.19
N VAL A 130 -5.21 -0.63 -7.24
CA VAL A 130 -4.61 -0.65 -5.90
C VAL A 130 -5.72 -0.41 -4.89
N ASP A 131 -5.84 -1.30 -3.91
CA ASP A 131 -6.87 -1.24 -2.89
C ASP A 131 -6.89 0.12 -2.17
N VAL A 132 -8.07 0.55 -1.71
CA VAL A 132 -8.24 1.82 -1.00
C VAL A 132 -7.28 1.94 0.17
N TYR A 133 -7.05 0.87 0.92
CA TYR A 133 -6.15 0.83 2.08
C TYR A 133 -4.67 0.75 1.69
N ALA A 134 -4.38 0.20 0.52
CA ALA A 134 -3.02 0.07 0.02
C ALA A 134 -2.48 1.38 -0.55
N SER A 135 -1.15 1.53 -0.51
CA SER A 135 -0.44 2.64 -1.15
C SER A 135 0.56 2.12 -2.18
N GLY A 136 0.97 2.94 -3.15
CA GLY A 136 2.00 2.56 -4.13
C GLY A 136 1.79 3.15 -5.52
N PRO A 137 2.63 2.76 -6.49
CA PRO A 137 2.55 3.25 -7.86
C PRO A 137 1.33 2.69 -8.60
N VAL A 138 0.58 3.59 -9.22
CA VAL A 138 -0.49 3.30 -10.17
C VAL A 138 0.00 3.72 -11.55
N VAL A 139 0.19 2.76 -12.43
CA VAL A 139 0.75 2.99 -13.76
C VAL A 139 -0.35 3.43 -14.74
N VAL A 140 -0.04 4.45 -15.52
CA VAL A 140 -0.94 5.07 -16.49
C VAL A 140 -0.26 5.09 -17.85
N SER A 141 -0.91 4.49 -18.85
CA SER A 141 -0.57 4.70 -20.25
C SER A 141 -1.45 5.80 -20.85
N VAL A 142 -0.91 6.59 -21.78
CA VAL A 142 -1.61 7.70 -22.44
C VAL A 142 -1.75 7.52 -23.95
N ALA A 143 -1.32 6.38 -24.49
CA ALA A 143 -1.50 6.04 -25.90
C ALA A 143 -1.56 4.53 -26.12
N ASP A 144 -2.36 4.12 -27.09
CA ASP A 144 -2.57 2.71 -27.46
C ASP A 144 -1.49 2.18 -28.43
N ARG A 145 -0.28 2.79 -28.43
CA ARG A 145 0.83 2.45 -29.35
C ARG A 145 1.59 1.19 -28.97
N HIS A 146 1.50 0.74 -27.72
CA HIS A 146 2.24 -0.40 -27.20
C HIS A 146 1.28 -1.49 -26.75
N ALA A 147 1.66 -2.76 -26.96
CA ALA A 147 0.81 -3.90 -26.65
C ALA A 147 0.39 -3.94 -25.17
N PHE A 148 1.27 -3.59 -24.24
CA PHE A 148 0.93 -3.56 -22.81
C PHE A 148 -0.21 -2.59 -22.45
N ALA A 149 -0.49 -1.58 -23.30
CA ALA A 149 -1.56 -0.63 -23.06
C ALA A 149 -2.94 -1.16 -23.48
N THR A 150 -2.98 -2.03 -24.49
CA THR A 150 -4.22 -2.49 -25.14
C THR A 150 -4.50 -3.98 -24.99
N SER A 151 -3.48 -4.75 -24.63
CA SER A 151 -3.57 -6.21 -24.47
C SER A 151 -3.60 -6.59 -22.99
N LEU A 152 -4.05 -7.81 -22.73
CA LEU A 152 -3.98 -8.47 -21.42
C LEU A 152 -2.58 -9.05 -21.17
N GLN A 153 -1.52 -8.33 -21.56
CA GLN A 153 -0.13 -8.72 -21.26
C GLN A 153 0.11 -8.67 -19.75
N ASP A 154 0.84 -9.67 -19.25
CA ASP A 154 1.11 -9.77 -17.82
C ASP A 154 1.96 -8.60 -17.31
N VAL A 155 1.55 -8.07 -16.16
CA VAL A 155 2.26 -7.08 -15.36
C VAL A 155 2.70 -7.75 -14.06
N THR A 156 3.90 -7.45 -13.60
CA THR A 156 4.41 -7.95 -12.32
C THR A 156 4.28 -6.87 -11.26
N MET A 157 3.54 -7.19 -10.20
CA MET A 157 3.33 -6.34 -9.03
C MET A 157 3.98 -6.98 -7.81
N ARG A 158 4.78 -6.23 -7.07
CA ARG A 158 5.38 -6.68 -5.80
C ARG A 158 4.85 -5.87 -4.64
N TYR A 159 4.20 -6.53 -3.68
CA TYR A 159 3.64 -5.91 -2.49
C TYR A 159 4.48 -6.25 -1.27
N ASP A 160 4.67 -5.26 -0.40
CA ASP A 160 5.12 -5.44 0.98
C ASP A 160 3.90 -5.35 1.90
N VAL A 161 3.80 -6.28 2.85
CA VAL A 161 2.71 -6.34 3.84
C VAL A 161 3.29 -6.57 5.23
N ILE A 162 2.91 -5.75 6.21
CA ILE A 162 3.31 -5.98 7.61
C ILE A 162 2.17 -6.66 8.36
N VAL A 163 2.45 -7.84 8.91
CA VAL A 163 1.47 -8.64 9.64
C VAL A 163 1.82 -8.76 11.11
N ALA A 164 0.81 -8.98 11.93
CA ALA A 164 0.96 -9.14 13.36
C ALA A 164 1.65 -10.47 13.73
N GLY A 165 2.58 -10.40 14.69
CA GLY A 165 3.31 -11.56 15.19
C GLY A 165 4.54 -11.92 14.36
N HIS A 166 5.31 -12.88 14.86
CA HIS A 166 6.45 -13.46 14.14
C HIS A 166 6.02 -14.76 13.48
N LEU A 167 5.83 -14.71 12.17
CA LEU A 167 5.61 -15.88 11.35
C LEU A 167 6.93 -16.60 11.05
N PRO A 168 6.91 -17.93 10.80
CA PRO A 168 8.08 -18.65 10.32
C PRO A 168 8.58 -18.05 8.99
N LEU A 169 9.89 -17.86 8.86
CA LEU A 169 10.48 -17.45 7.58
C LEU A 169 10.25 -18.54 6.54
N THR A 170 9.98 -18.15 5.30
CA THR A 170 9.70 -19.09 4.22
C THR A 170 10.48 -18.74 2.97
N GLU A 171 10.70 -19.74 2.11
CA GLU A 171 10.94 -19.51 0.69
C GLU A 171 9.64 -19.02 0.01
N PRO A 172 9.70 -18.49 -1.22
CA PRO A 172 8.51 -18.15 -1.99
C PRO A 172 7.56 -19.34 -2.12
N ARG A 173 6.30 -19.17 -1.73
CA ARG A 173 5.24 -20.17 -1.80
C ARG A 173 4.18 -19.72 -2.79
N ALA A 174 3.75 -20.64 -3.65
CA ALA A 174 2.65 -20.39 -4.57
C ALA A 174 1.37 -20.04 -3.80
N VAL A 175 0.60 -19.11 -4.36
CA VAL A 175 -0.72 -18.70 -3.88
C VAL A 175 -1.70 -18.91 -5.02
N GLU A 176 -2.79 -19.60 -4.73
CA GLU A 176 -3.90 -19.72 -5.68
C GLU A 176 -4.47 -18.34 -5.97
N ALA A 177 -4.55 -17.97 -7.25
CA ALA A 177 -5.03 -16.65 -7.65
C ALA A 177 -6.48 -16.39 -7.15
N GLY A 178 -7.30 -17.44 -7.08
CA GLY A 178 -8.65 -17.36 -6.49
C GLY A 178 -8.64 -16.86 -5.04
N SER A 179 -7.61 -17.18 -4.25
CA SER A 179 -7.51 -16.69 -2.86
C SER A 179 -7.18 -15.21 -2.76
N LEU A 180 -6.68 -14.58 -3.83
CA LEU A 180 -6.38 -13.14 -3.87
C LEU A 180 -7.45 -12.32 -4.59
N PHE A 181 -8.14 -12.91 -5.57
CA PHE A 181 -9.08 -12.20 -6.44
C PHE A 181 -10.53 -12.68 -6.33
N ALA A 182 -10.86 -13.57 -5.38
CA ALA A 182 -12.23 -14.00 -5.17
C ALA A 182 -13.14 -12.84 -4.73
N LEU A 183 -14.27 -12.71 -5.42
CA LEU A 183 -15.39 -11.88 -4.98
C LEU A 183 -16.02 -12.50 -3.72
N PRO A 184 -16.53 -11.69 -2.77
CA PRO A 184 -17.33 -12.19 -1.67
C PRO A 184 -18.52 -12.99 -2.21
N ARG A 185 -18.82 -14.16 -1.63
CA ARG A 185 -19.87 -15.11 -2.04
C ARG A 185 -21.33 -14.58 -1.97
N GLY A 186 -21.55 -13.27 -1.95
CA GLY A 186 -22.84 -12.63 -1.67
C GLY A 186 -23.61 -12.11 -2.87
N ASP A 187 -22.95 -11.83 -4.00
CA ASP A 187 -23.65 -11.39 -5.22
C ASP A 187 -23.44 -12.43 -6.30
N GLY A 188 -24.51 -12.80 -7.02
CA GLY A 188 -24.55 -13.83 -8.07
C GLY A 188 -23.69 -13.56 -9.31
N CYS A 189 -22.53 -12.94 -9.14
CA CYS A 189 -21.54 -12.68 -10.17
C CYS A 189 -20.62 -13.89 -10.32
N ARG A 190 -20.48 -14.35 -11.57
CA ARG A 190 -19.65 -15.49 -11.96
C ARG A 190 -18.25 -15.37 -11.35
N ASP A 191 -17.75 -16.49 -10.81
CA ASP A 191 -16.35 -16.64 -10.41
C ASP A 191 -15.46 -16.00 -11.47
N LEU A 192 -14.74 -14.95 -11.10
CA LEU A 192 -13.62 -14.46 -11.90
C LEU A 192 -12.60 -15.59 -11.91
N ARG A 193 -12.70 -16.48 -12.91
CA ARG A 193 -11.63 -17.43 -13.21
C ARG A 193 -10.40 -16.58 -13.44
N ALA A 194 -9.46 -16.66 -12.50
CA ALA A 194 -8.17 -16.05 -12.65
C ALA A 194 -7.63 -16.42 -14.03
N ALA A 195 -7.09 -15.44 -14.74
CA ALA A 195 -6.51 -15.67 -16.05
C ALA A 195 -5.50 -16.84 -15.94
N PRO A 196 -5.46 -17.77 -16.92
CA PRO A 196 -4.60 -18.95 -16.85
C PRO A 196 -3.10 -18.63 -16.72
N SER A 197 -2.68 -17.38 -16.95
CA SER A 197 -1.31 -16.89 -16.76
C SER A 197 -1.01 -16.30 -15.37
N CYS A 198 -1.98 -16.24 -14.46
CA CYS A 198 -1.80 -15.59 -13.16
C CYS A 198 -0.89 -16.43 -12.24
N VAL A 199 0.32 -15.93 -11.98
CA VAL A 199 1.27 -16.52 -11.05
C VAL A 199 1.39 -15.64 -9.82
N CYS A 200 0.97 -16.16 -8.67
CA CYS A 200 1.06 -15.46 -7.40
C CYS A 200 1.96 -16.23 -6.44
N THR A 201 2.85 -15.53 -5.75
CA THR A 201 3.65 -16.09 -4.66
C THR A 201 3.66 -15.16 -3.46
N HIS A 202 3.87 -15.74 -2.28
CA HIS A 202 4.16 -14.98 -1.07
C HIS A 202 5.38 -15.54 -0.35
N GLN A 203 6.09 -14.67 0.38
CA GLN A 203 7.25 -15.02 1.17
C GLN A 203 7.23 -14.26 2.50
N VAL A 204 7.45 -14.97 3.62
CA VAL A 204 7.78 -14.30 4.89
C VAL A 204 9.27 -13.96 4.87
N ARG A 205 9.61 -12.69 4.55
CA ARG A 205 11.00 -12.28 4.34
C ARG A 205 11.75 -12.03 5.64
N ARG A 206 11.07 -11.46 6.64
CA ARG A 206 11.74 -10.97 7.84
C ARG A 206 10.79 -10.87 9.03
N ASN A 207 11.30 -11.20 10.21
CA ASN A 207 10.69 -10.85 11.50
C ASN A 207 11.32 -9.58 12.06
N ALA A 208 10.50 -8.72 12.62
CA ALA A 208 10.88 -7.40 13.08
C ALA A 208 9.98 -6.93 14.25
N TYR A 209 10.18 -5.70 14.67
CA TYR A 209 9.30 -5.03 15.61
C TYR A 209 8.83 -3.70 15.05
N TYR A 210 7.54 -3.42 15.21
CA TYR A 210 6.94 -2.11 14.98
C TYR A 210 6.37 -1.59 16.29
N SER A 211 6.83 -0.42 16.76
CA SER A 211 6.39 0.18 18.03
C SER A 211 6.36 -0.83 19.19
N VAL A 212 7.44 -1.61 19.36
CA VAL A 212 7.60 -2.71 20.34
C VAL A 212 6.76 -3.98 20.12
N HIS A 213 5.83 -3.98 19.18
CA HIS A 213 5.03 -5.15 18.83
C HIS A 213 5.78 -6.07 17.84
N PRO A 214 5.75 -7.39 18.02
CA PRO A 214 6.33 -8.34 17.07
C PRO A 214 5.55 -8.35 15.77
N VAL A 215 6.26 -8.27 14.64
CA VAL A 215 5.67 -8.23 13.29
C VAL A 215 6.50 -9.02 12.30
N SER A 216 5.87 -9.43 11.20
CA SER A 216 6.56 -10.01 10.05
C SER A 216 6.33 -9.17 8.81
N LEU A 217 7.38 -9.01 7.99
CA LEU A 217 7.30 -8.44 6.66
C LEU A 217 7.10 -9.58 5.65
N LEU A 218 5.97 -9.54 4.97
CA LEU A 218 5.62 -10.42 3.87
C LEU A 218 5.87 -9.68 2.55
N GLU A 219 6.35 -10.44 1.56
CA GLU A 219 6.42 -10.00 0.17
C GLU A 219 5.46 -10.87 -0.65
N PHE A 220 4.58 -10.23 -1.41
CA PHE A 220 3.77 -10.89 -2.42
C PHE A 220 4.28 -10.49 -3.80
N THR A 221 4.44 -11.47 -4.70
CA THR A 221 4.70 -11.21 -6.12
C THR A 221 3.54 -11.76 -6.93
N ILE A 222 2.90 -10.88 -7.69
CA ILE A 222 1.74 -11.18 -8.54
C ILE A 222 2.12 -10.84 -9.97
N THR A 223 2.23 -11.84 -10.82
CA THR A 223 2.38 -11.68 -12.27
C THR A 223 1.06 -12.07 -12.92
N ALA A 224 0.33 -11.09 -13.44
CA ALA A 224 -1.00 -11.29 -13.99
C ALA A 224 -1.33 -10.21 -15.02
N PRO A 225 -2.28 -10.45 -15.93
CA PRO A 225 -2.84 -9.39 -16.76
C PRO A 225 -3.47 -8.28 -15.90
N PRO A 226 -3.65 -7.06 -16.44
CA PRO A 226 -4.46 -6.03 -15.81
C PRO A 226 -5.80 -6.58 -15.34
N THR A 227 -6.08 -6.44 -14.05
CA THR A 227 -7.36 -6.84 -13.44
C THR A 227 -8.12 -5.59 -12.98
N PRO A 228 -9.46 -5.60 -13.07
CA PRO A 228 -10.27 -4.48 -12.61
C PRO A 228 -10.47 -4.45 -11.10
N LEU A 229 -9.88 -5.40 -10.35
CA LEU A 229 -10.00 -5.54 -8.91
C LEU A 229 -8.60 -5.65 -8.30
N PRO A 230 -8.33 -4.95 -7.19
CA PRO A 230 -7.08 -5.11 -6.47
C PRO A 230 -7.02 -6.48 -5.75
N PRO A 231 -5.82 -7.01 -5.48
CA PRO A 231 -5.68 -8.24 -4.70
C PRO A 231 -6.10 -8.01 -3.24
N ARG A 232 -6.86 -8.96 -2.67
CA ARG A 232 -7.37 -8.93 -1.30
C ARG A 232 -6.35 -9.48 -0.31
N LEU A 233 -5.20 -8.83 -0.20
CA LEU A 233 -4.06 -9.30 0.60
C LEU A 233 -4.39 -9.41 2.09
N GLU A 234 -5.17 -8.47 2.62
CA GLU A 234 -5.62 -8.46 4.01
C GLU A 234 -6.49 -9.69 4.32
N ALA A 235 -7.47 -9.96 3.47
CA ALA A 235 -8.33 -11.15 3.61
C ALA A 235 -7.52 -12.44 3.50
N PHE A 236 -6.59 -12.52 2.54
CA PHE A 236 -5.70 -13.69 2.41
C PHE A 236 -4.92 -13.96 3.69
N VAL A 237 -4.29 -12.94 4.27
CA VAL A 237 -3.52 -13.08 5.52
C VAL A 237 -4.42 -13.57 6.67
N ARG A 238 -5.64 -13.02 6.79
CA ARG A 238 -6.61 -13.44 7.82
C ARG A 238 -7.05 -14.89 7.66
N GLU A 239 -7.44 -15.27 6.45
CA GLU A 239 -8.06 -16.55 6.17
C GLU A 239 -7.05 -17.71 6.05
N HIS A 240 -5.84 -17.44 5.57
CA HIS A 240 -4.88 -18.49 5.19
C HIS A 240 -3.61 -18.52 6.06
N LEU A 241 -3.24 -17.40 6.70
CA LEU A 241 -2.00 -17.31 7.50
C LEU A 241 -2.25 -17.24 9.01
N GLY A 242 -3.51 -17.16 9.45
CA GLY A 242 -3.86 -17.10 10.88
C GLY A 242 -3.30 -15.87 11.59
N SER A 243 -3.08 -14.78 10.84
CA SER A 243 -2.61 -13.48 11.33
C SER A 243 -3.50 -12.38 10.75
N PHE A 244 -3.13 -11.11 10.88
CA PHE A 244 -3.81 -9.99 10.24
C PHE A 244 -2.80 -8.91 9.88
N VAL A 245 -3.15 -8.09 8.88
CA VAL A 245 -2.32 -6.96 8.47
C VAL A 245 -2.42 -5.86 9.50
N LEU A 246 -1.31 -5.21 9.85
CA LEU A 246 -1.36 -4.11 10.81
C LEU A 246 -2.24 -2.96 10.31
N GLY A 247 -3.08 -2.43 11.21
CA GLY A 247 -4.02 -1.35 10.90
C GLY A 247 -5.26 -1.78 10.11
N ASP A 248 -5.40 -3.06 9.78
CA ASP A 248 -6.57 -3.63 9.10
C ASP A 248 -7.85 -3.44 9.94
N PRO A 249 -8.86 -2.71 9.43
CA PRO A 249 -10.09 -2.44 10.18
C PRO A 249 -11.00 -3.68 10.30
N ASP A 250 -10.90 -4.62 9.37
CA ASP A 250 -11.73 -5.83 9.35
C ASP A 250 -11.09 -6.99 10.14
N ALA A 251 -9.92 -6.77 10.73
CA ALA A 251 -9.26 -7.78 11.54
C ALA A 251 -10.12 -8.09 12.79
N PRO A 252 -10.33 -9.39 13.11
CA PRO A 252 -11.21 -9.77 14.21
C PRO A 252 -10.68 -9.18 15.53
N ALA A 253 -11.50 -8.37 16.20
CA ALA A 253 -11.15 -7.85 17.52
C ALA A 253 -10.76 -9.02 18.45
N PRO A 254 -9.71 -8.87 19.29
CA PRO A 254 -9.32 -9.93 20.20
C PRO A 254 -10.52 -10.25 21.08
N ALA A 255 -10.98 -11.51 21.04
CA ALA A 255 -12.20 -11.98 21.69
C ALA A 255 -12.34 -11.39 23.10
N GLY A 256 -13.18 -10.36 23.22
CA GLY A 256 -13.47 -9.71 24.48
C GLY A 256 -14.23 -10.69 25.37
N LYS A 257 -13.57 -11.12 26.46
CA LYS A 257 -14.17 -11.75 27.66
C LYS A 257 -15.38 -12.66 27.37
N MET A 258 -15.12 -13.93 27.06
CA MET A 258 -16.11 -14.97 27.42
C MET A 258 -16.34 -14.88 28.94
N ARG A 259 -17.56 -14.49 29.30
CA ARG A 259 -18.10 -14.48 30.65
C ARG A 259 -17.90 -15.88 31.23
N ARG A 260 -16.95 -16.05 32.16
CA ARG A 260 -16.70 -17.35 32.84
C ARG A 260 -18.01 -17.81 33.48
N PRO A 261 -18.56 -18.99 33.14
CA PRO A 261 -19.49 -19.65 34.02
C PRO A 261 -18.73 -20.04 35.30
N ALA A 262 -19.45 -20.06 36.41
CA ALA A 262 -18.89 -20.23 37.75
C ALA A 262 -18.11 -21.54 37.91
N ARG A 263 -17.07 -21.43 38.75
CA ARG A 263 -16.06 -22.43 39.15
C ARG A 263 -16.58 -23.86 39.36
N THR A 264 -15.84 -24.80 38.79
CA THR A 264 -15.51 -26.08 39.41
C THR A 264 -14.01 -26.36 39.20
N PRO A 265 -13.18 -26.60 40.24
CA PRO A 265 -11.79 -27.04 40.06
C PRO A 265 -11.78 -28.57 39.86
N PRO A 266 -10.82 -29.17 39.09
CA PRO A 266 -9.46 -29.33 39.63
C PRO A 266 -8.29 -29.48 38.62
N ARG A 267 -7.08 -29.45 39.22
CA ARG A 267 -5.82 -30.16 38.87
C ARG A 267 -5.00 -29.76 37.63
N SER A 268 -4.00 -28.92 37.91
CA SER A 268 -2.57 -29.05 37.54
C SER A 268 -2.21 -29.59 36.14
N THR A 269 -1.91 -28.67 35.22
CA THR A 269 -0.74 -28.75 34.32
C THR A 269 -0.19 -27.33 34.12
N THR A 270 1.04 -27.09 34.57
CA THR A 270 1.72 -25.78 34.52
C THR A 270 1.95 -25.29 33.08
N ALA A 271 2.12 -26.20 32.12
CA ALA A 271 2.29 -25.87 30.70
C ALA A 271 1.02 -25.27 30.04
N ALA A 272 -0.18 -25.70 30.45
CA ALA A 272 -1.43 -25.18 29.90
C ALA A 272 -1.78 -23.79 30.48
N ALA A 273 -1.39 -23.53 31.73
CA ALA A 273 -1.52 -22.22 32.36
C ALA A 273 -0.59 -21.19 31.72
N ASP A 274 0.64 -21.57 31.38
CA ASP A 274 1.62 -20.70 30.70
C ASP A 274 1.23 -20.43 29.24
N ALA A 275 0.72 -21.43 28.50
CA ALA A 275 0.18 -21.23 27.15
C ALA A 275 -1.08 -20.35 27.15
N SER A 276 -1.96 -20.50 28.15
CA SER A 276 -3.15 -19.67 28.33
C SER A 276 -2.79 -18.23 28.72
N GLN A 277 -1.76 -18.02 29.55
CA GLN A 277 -1.24 -16.70 29.87
C GLN A 277 -0.49 -16.05 28.69
N ALA A 278 0.23 -16.82 27.87
CA ALA A 278 0.87 -16.34 26.65
C ALA A 278 -0.18 -15.94 25.59
N ALA A 279 -1.24 -16.73 25.42
CA ALA A 279 -2.38 -16.42 24.56
C ALA A 279 -3.19 -15.21 25.08
N ALA A 280 -3.35 -15.08 26.41
CA ALA A 280 -4.00 -13.92 27.04
C ALA A 280 -3.16 -12.62 26.93
N LYS A 281 -1.83 -12.71 27.04
CA LYS A 281 -0.91 -11.57 26.80
C LYS A 281 -0.76 -11.24 25.31
N ALA A 282 -0.86 -12.23 24.43
CA ALA A 282 -0.90 -12.00 22.99
C ALA A 282 -2.21 -11.29 22.58
N SER A 283 -3.35 -11.71 23.11
CA SER A 283 -4.66 -11.10 22.82
C SER A 283 -4.83 -9.67 23.38
N TRP A 284 -4.24 -9.34 24.54
CA TRP A 284 -4.24 -7.95 25.05
C TRP A 284 -3.34 -6.99 24.26
N ASN A 285 -2.23 -7.47 23.69
CA ASN A 285 -1.32 -6.66 22.86
C ASN A 285 -1.76 -6.56 21.39
N VAL A 286 -2.78 -7.34 20.99
CA VAL A 286 -3.36 -7.35 19.64
C VAL A 286 -4.38 -6.24 19.45
N ALA A 287 -5.14 -5.85 20.48
CA ALA A 287 -6.13 -4.75 20.42
C ALA A 287 -5.52 -3.41 19.94
N ALA A 288 -4.29 -3.13 20.37
CA ALA A 288 -3.56 -1.92 19.98
C ALA A 288 -3.14 -1.92 18.49
N MET A 289 -3.10 -3.09 17.84
CA MET A 289 -2.65 -3.29 16.46
C MET A 289 -3.74 -3.21 15.39
N HIS A 290 -5.00 -3.04 15.80
CA HIS A 290 -6.13 -2.76 14.92
C HIS A 290 -6.14 -1.29 14.49
N GLY A 291 -6.76 -1.01 13.33
CA GLY A 291 -6.84 0.33 12.73
C GLY A 291 -7.39 1.43 13.65
N ASP A 292 -8.18 1.06 14.67
CA ASP A 292 -8.94 2.02 15.48
C ASP A 292 -8.22 2.56 16.73
N CYS A 293 -7.06 2.01 17.12
CA CYS A 293 -6.43 2.38 18.39
C CYS A 293 -5.23 3.34 18.25
N ASP A 294 -4.34 3.17 17.27
CA ASP A 294 -3.12 4.00 17.13
C ASP A 294 -2.48 4.05 15.73
N PHE A 295 -2.94 3.22 14.78
CA PHE A 295 -2.28 3.05 13.50
C PHE A 295 -2.79 4.06 12.45
N PRO A 296 -1.89 4.77 11.74
CA PRO A 296 -2.30 5.82 10.81
C PRO A 296 -2.80 5.29 9.46
N ARG A 297 -2.68 3.98 9.20
CA ARG A 297 -2.99 3.32 7.91
C ARG A 297 -2.97 1.80 8.05
N VAL A 298 -3.46 1.11 7.03
CA VAL A 298 -3.16 -0.32 6.80
C VAL A 298 -1.75 -0.45 6.19
N PHE A 299 -0.99 -1.44 6.64
CA PHE A 299 0.39 -1.68 6.21
C PHE A 299 0.49 -2.63 5.01
N THR A 300 -0.27 -2.29 3.97
CA THR A 300 -0.17 -2.89 2.64
C THR A 300 0.38 -1.86 1.66
N HIS A 301 1.40 -2.26 0.90
CA HIS A 301 2.09 -1.35 0.01
C HIS A 301 2.55 -2.04 -1.27
N LEU A 302 2.06 -1.57 -2.42
CA LEU A 302 2.60 -1.92 -3.72
C LEU A 302 3.97 -1.24 -3.87
N ARG A 303 5.03 -2.03 -3.75
CA ARG A 303 6.42 -1.56 -3.80
C ARG A 303 6.86 -1.31 -5.23
N GLU A 304 6.45 -2.15 -6.16
CA GLU A 304 6.97 -2.15 -7.53
C GLU A 304 5.91 -2.64 -8.51
N VAL A 305 5.84 -1.97 -9.66
CA VAL A 305 5.13 -2.44 -10.85
C VAL A 305 6.13 -2.50 -12.00
N SER A 306 6.24 -3.67 -12.63
CA SER A 306 7.09 -3.93 -13.78
C SER A 306 6.25 -4.39 -14.96
N ILE A 307 6.46 -3.74 -16.11
CA ILE A 307 5.79 -4.04 -17.38
C ILE A 307 6.85 -4.44 -18.39
N ASN A 308 6.66 -5.59 -19.04
CA ASN A 308 7.53 -6.00 -20.14
C ASN A 308 6.99 -5.41 -21.45
N ALA A 309 7.73 -4.47 -22.03
CA ALA A 309 7.38 -3.85 -23.30
C ALA A 309 8.24 -4.41 -24.45
N ASP A 310 7.60 -4.67 -25.58
CA ASP A 310 8.27 -5.10 -26.79
C ASP A 310 9.04 -3.92 -27.42
N VAL A 311 10.30 -4.16 -27.78
CA VAL A 311 11.15 -3.22 -28.51
C VAL A 311 11.17 -3.65 -29.96
N ALA A 312 10.70 -2.78 -30.85
CA ALA A 312 10.66 -3.06 -32.27
C ALA A 312 12.07 -3.12 -32.90
N ASP A 313 12.28 -4.02 -33.85
CA ASP A 313 13.44 -4.03 -34.76
C ASP A 313 13.23 -3.05 -35.93
N ALA A 314 14.22 -2.95 -36.82
CA ALA A 314 14.15 -2.10 -38.01
C ALA A 314 13.05 -2.51 -39.00
N ALA A 315 12.54 -3.74 -38.91
CA ALA A 315 11.45 -4.27 -39.74
C ALA A 315 10.07 -4.17 -39.06
N GLY A 316 10.00 -3.65 -37.83
CA GLY A 316 8.77 -3.56 -37.03
C GLY A 316 8.39 -4.84 -36.28
N GLY A 317 9.24 -5.87 -36.29
CA GLY A 317 9.11 -7.08 -35.48
C GLY A 317 9.59 -6.89 -34.03
N VAL A 318 9.34 -7.85 -33.14
CA VAL A 318 9.81 -7.77 -31.74
C VAL A 318 11.28 -8.19 -31.66
N ALA A 319 12.17 -7.21 -31.48
CA ALA A 319 13.61 -7.44 -31.35
C ALA A 319 14.02 -7.92 -29.96
N ALA A 320 13.41 -7.34 -28.93
CA ALA A 320 13.75 -7.56 -27.53
C ALA A 320 12.58 -7.18 -26.62
N LYS A 321 12.65 -7.62 -25.36
CA LYS A 321 11.76 -7.14 -24.30
C LYS A 321 12.51 -6.21 -23.36
N LYS A 322 11.91 -5.08 -23.01
CA LYS A 322 12.42 -4.13 -22.03
C LYS A 322 11.46 -4.04 -20.84
N SER A 323 11.99 -4.23 -19.64
CA SER A 323 11.27 -3.97 -18.38
C SER A 323 11.15 -2.46 -18.16
N ILE A 324 9.93 -1.98 -17.96
CA ILE A 324 9.61 -0.63 -17.51
C ILE A 324 9.17 -0.76 -16.05
N GLU A 325 9.91 -0.14 -15.13
CA GLU A 325 9.74 -0.35 -13.70
C GLU A 325 9.40 0.95 -12.98
N PHE A 326 8.30 0.93 -12.23
CA PHE A 326 7.92 1.99 -11.32
C PHE A 326 8.03 1.47 -9.89
N HIS A 327 8.85 2.12 -9.07
CA HIS A 327 9.15 1.63 -7.73
C HIS A 327 9.00 2.70 -6.65
N CYS A 328 8.48 2.29 -5.50
CA CYS A 328 8.63 2.96 -4.21
C CYS A 328 9.74 2.24 -3.44
N ARG A 329 10.83 2.94 -3.11
CA ARG A 329 11.95 2.34 -2.38
C ARG A 329 11.73 2.48 -0.87
N LYS A 330 12.04 1.41 -0.11
CA LYS A 330 12.21 1.42 1.36
C LYS A 330 11.00 1.94 2.14
N CYS A 331 9.80 1.59 1.71
CA CYS A 331 8.59 2.20 2.26
C CYS A 331 8.28 1.65 3.69
N PHE A 332 8.70 0.42 4.02
CA PHE A 332 8.59 -0.17 5.37
C PHE A 332 9.92 -0.47 6.09
N GLU A 333 11.02 -0.69 5.36
CA GLU A 333 12.32 -1.06 5.97
C GLU A 333 12.82 -0.06 7.06
N PRO A 334 12.65 1.27 6.91
CA PRO A 334 13.12 2.25 7.89
C PRO A 334 12.33 2.26 9.21
N ILE A 335 11.11 1.73 9.21
CA ILE A 335 10.22 1.72 10.39
C ILE A 335 10.25 0.40 11.14
N LEU A 336 10.81 -0.65 10.51
CA LEU A 336 10.94 -1.98 11.08
C LEU A 336 12.26 -2.14 11.85
N GLN A 337 12.17 -2.41 13.15
CA GLN A 337 13.33 -2.62 14.00
C GLN A 337 13.75 -4.10 14.01
N ARG A 338 15.06 -4.40 13.98
CA ARG A 338 15.58 -5.79 14.03
C ARG A 338 15.60 -6.35 15.44
N GLU A 339 15.81 -5.50 16.44
CA GLU A 339 15.93 -5.90 17.84
C GLU A 339 14.71 -5.47 18.65
N ARG A 340 14.37 -6.25 19.68
CA ARG A 340 13.34 -5.90 20.66
C ARG A 340 13.92 -4.86 21.61
N VAL A 341 13.79 -3.57 21.27
CA VAL A 341 14.48 -2.53 22.02
C VAL A 341 13.73 -2.20 23.32
N TYR A 342 14.12 -2.84 24.44
CA TYR A 342 13.66 -2.49 25.80
C TYR A 342 14.10 -1.08 26.26
N SER A 343 15.00 -0.41 25.53
CA SER A 343 15.61 0.89 25.91
C SER A 343 14.96 2.14 25.28
N LEU A 344 13.77 2.04 24.68
CA LEU A 344 13.10 3.18 24.02
C LEU A 344 12.44 4.21 24.94
N LYS A 345 12.60 4.16 26.27
CA LYS A 345 12.14 5.25 27.17
C LYS A 345 12.72 6.64 26.79
N GLY A 346 13.77 6.70 25.96
CA GLY A 346 14.39 7.95 25.50
C GLY A 346 14.27 8.30 24.02
N ARG A 347 13.67 7.47 23.15
CA ARG A 347 13.54 7.79 21.71
C ARG A 347 12.07 7.98 21.35
N ARG A 348 11.70 9.22 21.01
CA ARG A 348 10.40 9.53 20.39
C ARG A 348 10.23 8.61 19.18
N ILE A 349 9.32 7.65 19.29
CA ILE A 349 8.84 6.87 18.15
C ILE A 349 8.20 7.88 17.22
N GLY A 350 8.76 8.06 16.03
CA GLY A 350 8.14 8.85 14.97
C GLY A 350 6.86 8.15 14.56
N LEU A 351 5.74 8.50 15.20
CA LEU A 351 4.43 8.10 14.74
C LEU A 351 4.22 8.76 13.39
N LEU A 352 4.18 7.95 12.33
CA LEU A 352 3.94 8.40 10.97
C LEU A 352 2.56 9.09 10.97
N ASP A 353 2.53 10.39 10.66
CA ASP A 353 1.31 10.98 10.17
C ASP A 353 1.07 10.42 8.76
N GLY A 354 -0.18 10.15 8.37
CA GLY A 354 -0.52 9.51 7.09
C GLY A 354 0.00 10.24 5.84
N SER A 355 0.67 11.38 6.01
CA SER A 355 1.44 12.13 5.01
C SER A 355 2.82 11.54 4.71
N TRP A 356 2.95 10.21 4.60
CA TRP A 356 4.17 9.64 4.03
C TRP A 356 4.21 9.87 2.53
N THR A 357 4.70 11.04 2.17
CA THR A 357 5.26 11.32 0.87
C THR A 357 6.76 11.54 1.05
N PRO A 358 7.61 10.55 0.69
CA PRO A 358 9.03 10.69 0.93
C PRO A 358 9.63 11.63 -0.13
N GLU A 359 9.69 12.92 0.17
CA GLU A 359 10.39 13.93 -0.64
C GLU A 359 11.88 13.61 -0.87
N ALA A 360 12.45 12.74 -0.04
CA ALA A 360 13.86 12.40 -0.04
C ALA A 360 14.20 11.05 -0.69
N GLU A 361 13.23 10.28 -1.20
CA GLU A 361 13.45 8.91 -1.72
C GLU A 361 13.20 8.75 -3.23
N PHE A 362 12.85 9.84 -3.92
CA PHE A 362 12.62 9.88 -5.36
C PHE A 362 13.80 10.46 -6.16
N LEU A 363 15.02 10.01 -5.86
CA LEU A 363 16.20 10.24 -6.70
C LEU A 363 16.89 8.91 -7.04
#